data_AF-A0A356TR24-F1
#
_entry.id   AF-A0A356TR24-F1
#
_cell.length_a   1.000
_cell.length_b   1.000
_cell.length_c   1.000
_cell.angle_alpha   90.00
_cell.angle_beta   90.00
_cell.angle_gamma   90.00
#
_symmetry.space_group_name_H-M   'P 1'
#
loop_
_entity.id
_entity.type
_entity.pdbx_description
1 polymer ?
#
loop_
_entity_poly.entity_id
_entity_poly.type
_entity_poly.pdbx_seq_one_letter_code
_entity_poly.pdbx_strand_id
1 'polypeptide(L)'
;MNIRVSVESWGGDCGPRPQSTTTRGGGAFRISQQGDQLTFHLRQARTTRECWSENRAVRRVSSSYQAGTWRIVCRTPASDSRAETGTYTIQAVGDDRLQFRDVSRYDWQLNESSCVGTITTTQTFTRIGGGAAEPEEPP
;
A
#
# COMPACT_ATOMS: atom_id res chain seq x y z
N MET A 1 12.30 2.88 -5.17
CA MET A 1 11.19 3.23 -4.26
C MET A 1 11.53 4.56 -3.63
N ASN A 2 10.59 5.50 -3.64
CA ASN A 2 10.74 6.81 -3.02
C ASN A 2 9.77 6.92 -1.85
N ILE A 3 10.28 7.31 -0.69
CA ILE A 3 9.50 7.50 0.53
C ILE A 3 9.60 8.98 0.89
N ARG A 4 8.46 9.66 0.89
CA ARG A 4 8.33 11.05 1.34
C ARG A 4 7.59 11.08 2.66
N VAL A 5 8.09 11.88 3.58
CA VAL A 5 7.52 12.03 4.92
C VAL A 5 7.21 13.51 5.15
N SER A 6 5.99 13.78 5.58
CA SER A 6 5.55 15.08 6.07
C SER A 6 5.09 14.91 7.51
N VAL A 7 5.72 15.59 8.45
CA VAL A 7 5.42 15.47 9.88
C VAL A 7 4.79 16.77 10.36
N GLU A 8 3.59 16.68 10.90
CA GLU A 8 2.86 17.79 11.51
C GLU A 8 3.25 17.94 12.98
N SER A 9 3.27 16.83 13.72
CA SER A 9 3.65 16.80 15.14
C SER A 9 4.36 15.49 15.46
N TRP A 10 5.40 15.55 16.30
CA TRP A 10 6.15 14.37 16.71
C TRP A 10 6.74 14.59 18.10
N GLY A 11 5.99 14.16 19.11
CA GLY A 11 6.43 14.20 20.50
C GLY A 11 7.49 13.15 20.84
N GLY A 12 7.97 13.19 22.09
CA GLY A 12 9.04 12.30 22.57
C GLY A 12 8.63 10.83 22.63
N ASP A 13 7.35 10.54 22.90
CA ASP A 13 6.81 9.18 23.00
C ASP A 13 6.64 8.48 21.64
N CYS A 14 6.77 9.22 20.53
CA CYS A 14 6.53 8.72 19.18
C CYS A 14 7.64 7.81 18.65
N GLY A 15 8.78 7.75 19.34
CA GLY A 15 9.99 7.08 18.86
C GLY A 15 10.72 7.88 17.78
N PRO A 16 11.59 7.23 16.97
CA PRO A 16 12.38 7.90 15.95
C PRO A 16 11.51 8.66 14.94
N ARG A 17 11.82 9.94 14.72
CA ARG A 17 11.11 10.77 13.73
C ARG A 17 11.31 10.20 12.32
N PRO A 18 10.24 9.91 11.56
CA PRO A 18 10.37 9.35 10.23
C PRO A 18 11.04 10.36 9.30
N GLN A 19 11.87 9.85 8.39
CA GLN A 19 12.62 10.67 7.42
C GLN A 19 12.31 10.23 6.00
N SER A 20 12.28 11.21 5.10
CA SER A 20 12.19 10.93 3.66
C SER A 20 13.46 10.21 3.20
N THR A 21 13.31 9.20 2.36
CA THR A 21 14.45 8.43 1.85
C THR A 21 14.14 7.88 0.46
N THR A 22 15.18 7.54 -0.28
CA THR A 22 15.06 6.83 -1.56
C THR A 22 15.90 5.56 -1.47
N THR A 23 15.26 4.43 -1.72
CA THR A 23 15.88 3.11 -1.64
C THR A 23 15.72 2.37 -2.96
N ARG A 24 16.57 1.36 -3.20
CA ARG A 24 16.29 0.36 -4.23
C ARG A 24 15.02 -0.37 -3.83
N GLY A 25 13.96 -0.11 -4.56
CA GLY A 25 12.67 -0.78 -4.39
C GLY A 25 11.87 -0.62 -5.66
N GLY A 26 10.86 -1.48 -5.85
CA GLY A 26 10.43 -1.88 -7.19
C GLY A 26 11.27 -3.05 -7.70
N GLY A 27 10.97 -3.49 -8.91
CA GLY A 27 11.59 -4.68 -9.49
C GLY A 27 10.61 -5.48 -10.33
N ALA A 28 11.13 -6.54 -10.92
CA ALA A 28 10.36 -7.45 -11.73
C ALA A 28 9.81 -8.58 -10.82
N PHE A 29 8.49 -8.70 -10.75
CA PHE A 29 7.78 -9.62 -9.86
C PHE A 29 6.75 -10.43 -10.63
N ARG A 30 6.46 -11.64 -10.14
CA ARG A 30 5.30 -12.38 -10.63
C ARG A 30 4.05 -11.72 -10.04
N ILE A 31 3.16 -11.29 -10.93
CA ILE A 31 1.91 -10.62 -10.58
C ILE A 31 0.79 -11.36 -11.29
N SER A 32 -0.18 -11.82 -10.52
CA SER A 32 -1.35 -12.54 -11.01
C SER A 32 -2.60 -11.72 -10.74
N GLN A 33 -3.47 -11.63 -11.73
CA GLN A 33 -4.78 -11.01 -11.59
C GLN A 33 -5.85 -12.09 -11.51
N GLN A 34 -6.79 -11.94 -10.59
CA GLN A 34 -8.00 -12.76 -10.48
C GLN A 34 -9.19 -11.80 -10.34
N GLY A 35 -9.93 -11.63 -11.44
CA GLY A 35 -11.00 -10.63 -11.53
C GLY A 35 -10.47 -9.22 -11.30
N ASP A 36 -11.04 -8.53 -10.31
CA ASP A 36 -10.71 -7.17 -9.90
C ASP A 36 -9.57 -7.11 -8.86
N GLN A 37 -8.86 -8.21 -8.61
CA GLN A 37 -7.86 -8.29 -7.55
C GLN A 37 -6.48 -8.72 -8.09
N LEU A 38 -5.43 -8.13 -7.54
CA LEU A 38 -4.04 -8.48 -7.83
C LEU A 38 -3.42 -9.26 -6.66
N THR A 39 -2.54 -10.18 -7.01
CA THR A 39 -1.65 -10.89 -6.09
C THR A 39 -0.21 -10.68 -6.54
N PHE A 40 0.57 -10.09 -5.64
CA PHE A 40 2.00 -9.82 -5.79
C PHE A 40 2.76 -10.92 -5.07
N HIS A 41 3.48 -11.75 -5.83
CA HIS A 41 4.30 -12.83 -5.29
C HIS A 41 5.67 -12.29 -4.87
N LEU A 42 5.71 -11.53 -3.78
CA LEU A 42 6.93 -11.03 -3.15
C LEU A 42 7.43 -12.03 -2.10
N ARG A 43 8.51 -11.70 -1.38
CA ARG A 43 8.99 -12.49 -0.22
C ARG A 43 7.86 -12.79 0.78
N GLN A 44 7.00 -11.80 0.99
CA GLN A 44 5.70 -11.97 1.62
C GLN A 44 4.65 -11.65 0.57
N ALA A 45 3.82 -12.63 0.21
CA ALA A 45 2.75 -12.41 -0.76
C ALA A 45 1.85 -11.26 -0.27
N ARG A 46 1.49 -10.37 -1.18
CA ARG A 46 0.57 -9.25 -0.91
C ARG A 46 -0.56 -9.29 -1.92
N THR A 47 -1.77 -9.02 -1.47
CA THR A 47 -2.93 -8.89 -2.36
C THR A 47 -3.66 -7.58 -2.15
N THR A 48 -4.35 -7.11 -3.18
CA THR A 48 -5.28 -5.98 -3.10
C THR A 48 -6.48 -6.26 -2.19
N ARG A 49 -6.64 -7.51 -1.72
CA ARG A 49 -7.65 -7.89 -0.73
C ARG A 49 -7.29 -7.49 0.70
N GLU A 50 -6.03 -7.13 0.97
CA GLU A 50 -5.49 -6.91 2.31
C GLU A 50 -4.88 -5.52 2.50
N CYS A 51 -4.68 -5.14 3.76
CA CYS A 51 -3.92 -3.94 4.11
C CYS A 51 -2.43 -4.25 4.17
N TRP A 52 -1.61 -3.36 3.63
CA TRP A 52 -0.17 -3.60 3.53
C TRP A 52 0.63 -3.00 4.70
N SER A 53 -0.06 -2.32 5.61
CA SER A 53 0.50 -1.79 6.86
C SER A 53 1.03 -2.88 7.78
N GLU A 54 2.06 -2.55 8.56
CA GLU A 54 2.58 -3.37 9.65
C GLU A 54 1.68 -3.30 10.91
N ASN A 55 0.83 -2.28 11.00
CA ASN A 55 -0.11 -2.13 12.10
C ASN A 55 -1.23 -3.17 12.01
N ARG A 56 -1.19 -4.13 12.93
CA ARG A 56 -2.14 -5.26 12.97
C ARG A 56 -3.58 -4.86 13.28
N ALA A 57 -3.84 -3.65 13.74
CA ALA A 57 -5.19 -3.15 13.98
C ALA A 57 -5.87 -2.62 12.71
N VAL A 58 -5.10 -2.33 11.66
CA VAL A 58 -5.62 -1.80 10.40
C VAL A 58 -6.50 -2.83 9.70
N ARG A 59 -7.66 -2.39 9.22
CA ARG A 59 -8.63 -3.20 8.47
C ARG A 59 -9.01 -2.51 7.17
N ARG A 60 -9.35 -3.29 6.15
CA ARG A 60 -9.79 -2.76 4.86
C ARG A 60 -11.18 -2.18 5.01
N VAL A 61 -11.32 -0.90 4.67
CA VAL A 61 -12.59 -0.16 4.74
C VAL A 61 -13.26 -0.13 3.37
N SER A 62 -12.48 -0.03 2.30
CA SER A 62 -12.98 -0.09 0.93
C SER A 62 -11.93 -0.61 -0.04
N SER A 63 -12.40 -1.15 -1.16
CA SER A 63 -11.60 -1.48 -2.31
C SER A 63 -12.40 -1.22 -3.59
N SER A 64 -11.76 -0.63 -4.59
CA SER A 64 -12.34 -0.45 -5.92
C SER A 64 -11.32 -0.76 -7.01
N TYR A 65 -11.84 -1.18 -8.16
CA TYR A 65 -11.09 -1.39 -9.38
C TYR A 65 -11.81 -0.70 -10.54
N GLN A 66 -11.15 0.25 -11.19
CA GLN A 66 -11.70 1.01 -12.31
C GLN A 66 -10.59 1.35 -13.31
N ALA A 67 -10.80 1.03 -14.58
CA ALA A 67 -9.89 1.39 -15.69
C ALA A 67 -8.40 1.09 -15.40
N GLY A 68 -8.08 -0.12 -14.95
CA GLY A 68 -6.71 -0.50 -14.63
C GLY A 68 -6.15 0.12 -13.34
N THR A 69 -7.00 0.73 -12.51
CA THR A 69 -6.61 1.34 -11.23
C THR A 69 -7.29 0.63 -10.08
N TRP A 70 -6.50 0.08 -9.15
CA TRP A 70 -6.95 -0.46 -7.88
C TRP A 70 -6.74 0.57 -6.79
N ARG A 71 -7.79 0.88 -6.03
CA ARG A 71 -7.71 1.74 -4.86
C ARG A 71 -8.20 0.98 -3.65
N ILE A 72 -7.39 0.93 -2.60
CA ILE A 72 -7.70 0.25 -1.36
C ILE A 72 -7.54 1.26 -0.24
N VAL A 73 -8.56 1.38 0.60
CA VAL A 73 -8.51 2.21 1.80
C VAL A 73 -8.54 1.31 3.01
N CYS A 74 -7.59 1.54 3.90
CA CYS A 74 -7.37 0.78 5.11
C CYS A 74 -7.31 1.75 6.29
N ARG A 75 -7.96 1.38 7.40
CA ARG A 75 -8.02 2.23 8.59
C ARG A 75 -8.03 1.39 9.86
N THR A 76 -7.46 1.91 10.94
CA THR A 76 -7.72 1.39 12.29
C THR A 76 -9.14 1.70 12.76
N PRO A 77 -9.67 0.99 13.77
CA PRO A 77 -10.87 1.41 14.48
C PRO A 77 -10.72 2.83 15.05
N ALA A 78 -11.84 3.54 15.21
CA ALA A 78 -11.85 4.90 15.73
C ALA A 78 -11.33 5.02 17.17
N SER A 79 -11.40 3.94 17.95
CA SER A 79 -10.93 3.88 19.34
C SER A 79 -9.43 3.55 19.47
N ASP A 80 -8.71 3.36 18.36
CA ASP A 80 -7.30 3.01 18.38
C ASP A 80 -6.45 4.26 18.65
N SER A 81 -5.62 4.22 19.70
CA SER A 81 -4.70 5.30 20.04
C SER A 81 -3.57 5.48 19.02
N ARG A 82 -3.34 4.49 18.17
CA ARG A 82 -2.42 4.54 17.03
C ARG A 82 -3.21 4.63 15.73
N ALA A 83 -4.05 5.66 15.64
CA ALA A 83 -4.91 5.83 14.48
C ALA A 83 -4.10 5.93 13.19
N GLU A 84 -4.52 5.16 12.20
CA GLU A 84 -3.85 5.07 10.91
C GLU A 84 -4.89 4.99 9.80
N THR A 85 -4.66 5.73 8.72
CA THR A 85 -5.42 5.64 7.48
C THR A 85 -4.46 5.49 6.30
N GLY A 86 -4.44 4.31 5.70
CA GLY A 86 -3.67 3.99 4.50
C GLY A 86 -4.54 4.02 3.26
N THR A 87 -4.05 4.65 2.20
CA THR A 87 -4.64 4.58 0.85
C THR A 87 -3.60 4.02 -0.11
N TYR A 88 -3.85 2.81 -0.60
CA TYR A 88 -3.04 2.16 -1.62
C TYR A 88 -3.67 2.36 -2.98
N THR A 89 -2.91 2.93 -3.92
CA THR A 89 -3.30 3.10 -5.31
C THR A 89 -2.32 2.33 -6.18
N ILE A 90 -2.82 1.38 -6.95
CA ILE A 90 -2.05 0.63 -7.94
C ILE A 90 -2.65 0.97 -9.30
N GLN A 91 -1.83 1.36 -10.25
CA GLN A 91 -2.28 1.74 -11.60
C GLN A 91 -1.49 0.95 -12.64
N ALA A 92 -2.18 0.33 -13.57
CA ALA A 92 -1.58 -0.27 -14.75
C ALA A 92 -1.10 0.80 -15.72
N VAL A 93 0.14 0.66 -16.18
CA VAL A 93 0.81 1.58 -17.12
C VAL A 93 1.38 0.75 -18.25
N GLY A 94 0.58 0.55 -19.29
CA GLY A 94 0.86 -0.45 -20.33
C GLY A 94 0.62 -1.88 -19.82
N ASP A 95 1.17 -2.86 -20.53
CA ASP A 95 0.84 -4.28 -20.32
C ASP A 95 1.59 -4.91 -19.13
N ASP A 96 2.84 -4.48 -18.89
CA ASP A 96 3.75 -5.14 -17.94
C ASP A 96 4.20 -4.26 -16.77
N ARG A 97 3.66 -3.04 -16.63
CA ARG A 97 4.06 -2.15 -15.53
C ARG A 97 2.89 -1.74 -14.66
N LEU A 98 3.14 -1.73 -13.36
CA LEU A 98 2.23 -1.19 -12.36
C LEU A 98 2.94 -0.06 -11.59
N GLN A 99 2.30 1.09 -11.50
CA GLN A 99 2.69 2.14 -10.58
C GLN A 99 1.97 1.95 -9.26
N PHE A 100 2.71 2.01 -8.16
CA PHE A 100 2.18 1.91 -6.82
C PHE A 100 2.43 3.20 -6.06
N ARG A 101 1.37 3.67 -5.39
CA ARG A 101 1.41 4.79 -4.46
C ARG A 101 0.64 4.44 -3.20
N ASP A 102 1.34 4.46 -2.08
CA ASP A 102 0.78 4.38 -0.74
C ASP A 102 0.83 5.77 -0.11
N VAL A 103 -0.31 6.22 0.43
CA VAL A 103 -0.36 7.36 1.35
C VAL A 103 -0.93 6.88 2.67
N SER A 104 -0.08 6.83 3.68
CA SER A 104 -0.45 6.45 5.04
C SER A 104 -0.35 7.65 5.96
N ARG A 105 -1.50 8.05 6.51
CA ARG A 105 -1.62 9.10 7.54
C ARG A 105 -1.69 8.45 8.92
N TYR A 106 -0.88 8.96 9.82
CA TYR A 106 -0.80 8.58 11.22
C TYR A 106 -1.28 9.75 12.07
N ASP A 107 -2.13 9.46 13.04
CA ASP A 107 -2.61 10.40 14.05
C ASP A 107 -2.61 9.68 15.39
N TRP A 108 -1.43 9.53 15.98
CA TRP A 108 -1.30 8.79 17.23
C TRP A 108 -1.42 9.73 18.42
N GLN A 109 -2.16 9.28 19.42
CA GLN A 109 -2.29 9.94 20.71
C GLN A 109 -1.65 9.02 21.75
N LEU A 110 -0.39 9.30 22.09
CA LEU A 110 0.44 8.46 22.95
C LEU A 110 0.80 9.23 24.22
N ASN A 111 0.28 8.81 25.37
CA ASN A 111 0.48 9.48 26.66
C ASN A 111 0.11 10.97 26.56
N GLU A 112 1.12 11.85 26.62
CA GLU A 112 1.01 13.31 26.53
C GLU A 112 1.45 13.86 25.16
N SER A 113 1.86 12.98 24.23
CA SER A 113 2.40 13.32 22.92
C SER A 113 1.42 13.00 21.78
N SER A 114 1.37 13.87 20.77
CA SER A 114 0.73 13.58 19.48
C SER A 114 1.79 13.23 18.42
N CYS A 115 1.55 12.16 17.65
CA CYS A 115 2.40 11.75 16.54
C CYS A 115 1.58 11.82 15.24
N VAL A 116 1.65 12.96 14.58
CA VAL A 116 0.88 13.25 13.37
C VAL A 116 1.83 13.38 12.20
N GLY A 117 1.65 12.50 11.21
CA GLY A 117 2.48 12.50 10.03
C GLY A 117 1.85 11.76 8.87
N THR A 118 2.32 12.08 7.68
CA THR A 118 1.91 11.43 6.43
C THR A 118 3.14 10.87 5.75
N ILE A 119 3.12 9.57 5.46
CA ILE A 119 4.15 8.88 4.71
C ILE A 119 3.57 8.55 3.33
N THR A 120 4.23 9.01 2.29
CA THR A 120 3.91 8.68 0.90
C THR A 120 5.02 7.81 0.33
N THR A 121 4.68 6.59 -0.06
CA THR A 121 5.60 5.68 -0.74
C THR A 121 5.20 5.52 -2.19
N THR A 122 6.14 5.70 -3.11
CA THR A 122 5.95 5.42 -4.53
C THR A 122 6.97 4.40 -5.05
N GLN A 123 6.50 3.46 -5.86
CA GLN A 123 7.35 2.49 -6.53
C GLN A 123 6.70 2.00 -7.82
N THR A 124 7.52 1.43 -8.70
CA THR A 124 7.05 0.78 -9.93
C THR A 124 7.35 -0.70 -9.85
N PHE A 125 6.38 -1.52 -10.20
CA PHE A 125 6.52 -2.95 -10.38
C PHE A 125 6.51 -3.27 -11.87
N THR A 126 7.38 -4.19 -12.28
CA THR A 126 7.34 -4.80 -13.61
C THR A 126 6.84 -6.23 -13.45
N ARG A 127 5.91 -6.67 -14.30
CA ARG A 127 5.42 -8.05 -14.31
C ARG A 127 6.45 -8.95 -15.01
N ILE A 128 6.82 -10.06 -14.39
CA ILE A 128 7.56 -11.14 -15.06
C ILE A 128 6.53 -12.21 -15.44
N GLY A 129 6.36 -12.44 -16.74
CA GLY A 129 5.47 -13.48 -17.27
C GLY A 129 4.03 -13.00 -17.45
N GLY A 130 3.80 -12.19 -18.48
CA GLY A 130 2.49 -12.00 -19.09
C GLY A 130 2.19 -13.12 -20.08
N GLY A 131 1.96 -14.33 -19.58
CA GLY A 131 1.14 -15.28 -20.33
C GLY A 131 -0.30 -14.79 -20.26
N ALA A 132 -0.90 -14.52 -21.42
CA ALA A 132 -2.32 -14.24 -21.54
C ALA A 132 -3.14 -15.26 -20.72
N ALA A 133 -4.28 -14.83 -20.17
CA ALA A 133 -5.27 -15.77 -19.67
C ALA A 133 -5.51 -16.81 -20.77
N GLU A 134 -5.25 -18.08 -20.46
CA GLU A 134 -5.62 -19.21 -21.31
C GLU A 134 -7.13 -19.10 -21.57
N PRO A 135 -7.60 -19.10 -22.83
CA PRO A 135 -9.03 -19.10 -23.10
C PRO A 135 -9.61 -20.37 -22.50
N GLU A 136 -10.59 -20.22 -21.62
CA GLU A 136 -11.39 -21.33 -21.09
C GLU A 136 -12.07 -22.00 -22.30
N GLU A 137 -11.57 -23.17 -22.73
CA GLU A 137 -12.24 -23.99 -23.75
C GLU A 137 -13.53 -24.56 -23.13
N PRO A 138 -14.72 -24.28 -23.70
CA PRO A 138 -15.96 -24.86 -23.21
C PRO A 138 -16.06 -26.35 -23.58
N PRO A 139 -16.80 -27.15 -22.78
CA PRO A 139 -16.90 -28.61 -22.92
C PRO A 139 -17.65 -29.09 -24.17
#